data_AF-A0A9E5SA83-F1
#
_entry.id   AF-A0A9E5SA83-F1
#
_cell.length_a   1.000
_cell.length_b   1.000
_cell.length_c   1.000
_cell.angle_alpha   90.00
_cell.angle_beta   90.00
_cell.angle_gamma   90.00
#
_symmetry.space_group_name_H-M   'P 1'
#
loop_
_entity.id
_entity.type
_entity.pdbx_description
1 polymer ?
#
loop_
_entity_poly.entity_id
_entity_poly.type
_entity_poly.pdbx_seq_one_letter_code
_entity_poly.pdbx_strand_id
1 'polypeptide(L)' 'MERKAGELKGALLEKFGEAVKFRYVDVMSEEMKDYPEIQKILDRVHLPLTVINGKPSFHGGLSLEKIGGAVSELLK' A
#
# COMPACT_ATOMS: atom_id res chain seq x y z
N MET A 1 -1.20 13.22 1.07
CA MET A 1 -1.13 11.75 1.25
C MET A 1 -0.02 11.16 0.37
N GLU A 2 -0.03 11.47 -0.92
CA GLU A 2 1.00 11.09 -1.91
C GLU A 2 2.46 11.27 -1.43
N ARG A 3 2.83 12.43 -0.86
CA ARG A 3 4.18 12.65 -0.32
C ARG A 3 4.61 11.58 0.70
N LYS A 4 3.74 11.28 1.68
CA LYS A 4 4.00 10.25 2.71
C LYS A 4 4.10 8.85 2.09
N ALA A 5 3.31 8.57 1.05
CA ALA A 5 3.42 7.33 0.28
C ALA A 5 4.74 7.25 -0.49
N GLY A 6 5.25 8.37 -1.01
CA GLY A 6 6.57 8.48 -1.63
C GLY A 6 7.73 8.22 -0.67
N GLU A 7 7.65 8.75 0.55
CA GLU A 7 8.63 8.47 1.62
C GLU A 7 8.65 6.98 1.98
N LEU A 8 7.46 6.37 2.15
CA LEU A 8 7.34 4.93 2.37
C LEU A 8 7.90 4.11 1.21
N LYS A 9 7.60 4.50 -0.04
CA LYS A 9 8.16 3.87 -1.25
C LYS A 9 9.68 3.88 -1.23
N GLY A 10 10.28 5.03 -0.94
CA GLY A 10 11.73 5.18 -0.86
C GLY A 10 12.34 4.20 0.15
N ALA A 11 11.80 4.16 1.36
CA ALA A 11 12.29 3.28 2.42
C ALA A 11 12.09 1.78 2.09
N LEU A 12 10.98 1.40 1.45
CA LEU A 12 10.76 0.01 1.03
C LEU A 12 11.72 -0.41 -0.09
N LEU A 13 11.96 0.45 -1.08
CA LEU A 13 12.89 0.16 -2.17
C LEU A 13 14.33 0.15 -1.69
N GLU A 14 14.72 1.00 -0.73
CA GLU A 14 16.05 0.94 -0.11
C GLU A 14 16.28 -0.40 0.60
N LYS A 15 15.25 -0.93 1.28
CA LYS A 15 15.36 -2.16 2.06
C LYS A 15 15.23 -3.44 1.22
N PHE A 16 14.36 -3.45 0.22
CA PHE A 16 13.97 -4.67 -0.51
C PHE A 16 14.30 -4.64 -2.02
N GLY A 17 14.75 -3.49 -2.55
CA GLY A 17 15.12 -3.34 -3.95
C GLY A 17 13.99 -3.72 -4.91
N GLU A 18 14.36 -4.45 -5.97
CA GLU A 18 13.44 -4.86 -7.03
C GLU A 18 12.42 -5.93 -6.62
N ALA A 19 12.56 -6.53 -5.42
CA ALA A 19 11.59 -7.48 -4.89
C ALA A 19 10.24 -6.84 -4.56
N VAL A 20 10.17 -5.50 -4.49
CA VAL A 20 8.95 -4.75 -4.19
C VAL A 20 8.59 -3.82 -5.34
N LYS A 21 7.33 -3.93 -5.80
CA LYS A 21 6.70 -2.93 -6.67
C LYS A 21 5.74 -2.09 -5.85
N PHE A 22 5.85 -0.77 -5.96
CA PHE A 22 5.01 0.17 -5.20
C PHE A 22 4.21 1.07 -6.14
N ARG A 23 2.92 1.22 -5.86
CA ARG A 23 2.02 2.16 -6.54
C ARG A 23 1.19 2.92 -5.51
N TYR A 24 1.10 4.24 -5.67
CA TYR A 24 0.13 5.06 -4.97
C TYR A 24 -1.07 5.26 -5.90
N VAL A 25 -2.28 5.03 -5.38
CA VAL A 25 -3.54 5.19 -6.11
C VAL A 25 -4.39 6.21 -5.35
N ASP A 26 -4.80 7.28 -6.02
CA ASP A 26 -5.80 8.18 -5.47
C ASP A 26 -7.18 7.53 -5.61
N VAL A 27 -7.91 7.40 -4.49
CA VAL A 27 -9.22 6.74 -4.45
C VAL A 27 -10.30 7.45 -5.27
N MET A 28 -10.09 8.74 -5.61
CA MET A 28 -10.98 9.52 -6.46
C MET A 28 -10.57 9.47 -7.95
N SER A 29 -9.42 8.88 -8.28
CA SER A 29 -8.95 8.79 -9.66
C SER A 29 -9.62 7.64 -10.43
N GLU A 30 -9.61 7.75 -11.76
CA GLU A 30 -10.13 6.68 -12.63
C GLU A 30 -9.34 5.37 -12.52
N GLU A 31 -8.10 5.42 -12.00
CA GLU A 31 -7.26 4.25 -11.76
C GLU A 31 -7.88 3.25 -10.78
N MET A 32 -8.80 3.69 -9.92
CA MET A 32 -9.56 2.79 -9.05
C MET A 32 -10.42 1.77 -9.81
N LYS A 33 -10.73 2.02 -11.09
CA LYS A 33 -11.43 1.05 -11.97
C LYS A 33 -10.63 -0.24 -12.15
N ASP A 34 -9.30 -0.20 -11.99
CA ASP A 34 -8.42 -1.38 -12.05
C ASP A 34 -8.50 -2.23 -10.76
N TYR A 35 -9.16 -1.74 -9.70
CA TYR A 35 -9.20 -2.37 -8.37
C TYR A 35 -10.64 -2.53 -7.83
N PRO A 36 -11.54 -3.24 -8.53
CA PRO A 36 -12.97 -3.31 -8.18
C PRO A 36 -13.22 -3.97 -6.82
N GLU A 37 -12.38 -4.91 -6.39
CA GLU A 37 -12.52 -5.53 -5.06
C GLU A 37 -12.14 -4.58 -3.92
N ILE A 38 -11.20 -3.67 -4.16
CA ILE A 38 -10.82 -2.65 -3.19
C ILE A 38 -11.92 -1.61 -3.07
N GLN A 39 -12.53 -1.19 -4.19
CA GLN A 39 -13.65 -0.23 -4.17
C GLN A 39 -14.80 -0.70 -3.27
N LYS A 40 -15.11 -2.00 -3.25
CA LYS A 40 -16.18 -2.59 -2.43
C LYS A 40 -15.96 -2.45 -0.92
N ILE A 41 -14.72 -2.28 -0.47
CA ILE A 41 -14.36 -2.22 0.94
C ILE A 41 -13.93 -0.82 1.41
N LEU A 42 -13.80 0.14 0.49
CA LEU A 42 -13.29 1.49 0.81
C LEU A 42 -14.12 2.22 1.87
N ASP A 43 -15.44 2.07 1.83
CA ASP A 43 -16.36 2.68 2.82
C ASP A 43 -16.21 2.08 4.23
N ARG A 44 -15.60 0.88 4.34
CA ARG A 44 -15.47 0.13 5.59
C ARG A 44 -14.12 0.31 6.26
N VAL A 45 -13.22 1.11 5.68
CA VAL A 45 -11.84 1.28 6.16
C VAL A 45 -11.50 2.76 6.34
N HIS A 46 -10.56 3.03 7.24
CA HIS A 46 -9.98 4.36 7.35
C HIS A 46 -8.83 4.52 6.36
N LEU A 47 -8.89 5.52 5.49
CA LEU A 47 -7.78 5.80 4.57
C LEU A 47 -6.54 6.34 5.31
N PRO A 48 -5.33 6.11 4.80
CA PRO A 48 -5.01 5.30 3.61
C PRO A 48 -5.16 3.80 3.84
N LEU A 49 -5.51 3.06 2.79
CA LEU A 49 -5.51 1.59 2.76
C LEU A 49 -4.23 1.10 2.07
N THR A 50 -3.50 0.22 2.73
CA THR A 50 -2.34 -0.50 2.15
C THR A 50 -2.78 -1.88 1.70
N VAL A 51 -2.52 -2.17 0.43
CA VAL A 51 -2.80 -3.45 -0.21
C VAL A 51 -1.46 -4.10 -0.58
N ILE A 52 -1.24 -5.34 -0.14
CA ILE A 52 -0.03 -6.11 -0.45
C ILE A 52 -0.44 -7.32 -1.28
N ASN A 53 0.12 -7.46 -2.48
CA ASN A 53 -0.19 -8.54 -3.42
C ASN A 53 -1.70 -8.74 -3.64
N GLY A 54 -2.42 -7.63 -3.84
CA GLY A 54 -3.88 -7.62 -4.05
C GLY A 54 -4.72 -7.80 -2.79
N LYS A 55 -4.12 -8.09 -1.63
CA LYS A 55 -4.83 -8.30 -0.36
C LYS A 55 -4.78 -7.04 0.53
N PRO A 56 -5.93 -6.56 1.05
CA PRO A 56 -5.96 -5.51 2.06
C PRO A 56 -5.21 -5.94 3.32
N SER A 57 -4.22 -5.16 3.78
CA SER A 57 -3.36 -5.52 4.91
C SER A 57 -3.40 -4.52 6.06
N PHE A 58 -3.41 -3.22 5.77
CA PHE A 58 -3.37 -2.17 6.79
C PHE A 58 -4.25 -0.99 6.39
N HIS A 59 -4.87 -0.32 7.34
CA HIS A 59 -5.63 0.90 7.09
C HIS A 59 -5.46 1.91 8.25
N GLY A 60 -5.74 3.18 8.00
CA GLY A 60 -5.69 4.26 8.98
C GLY A 60 -4.32 4.89 9.18
N GLY A 61 -3.32 4.51 8.38
CA GLY A 61 -1.99 5.10 8.44
C GLY A 61 -0.95 4.34 7.62
N LEU A 62 0.21 4.99 7.43
CA LEU A 62 1.40 4.38 6.84
C LEU A 62 2.45 4.21 7.93
N SER A 63 2.82 2.97 8.22
CA SER A 63 3.90 2.64 9.16
C SER A 63 4.92 1.77 8.45
N LEU A 64 6.14 2.32 8.29
CA LEU A 64 7.25 1.58 7.67
C LEU A 64 7.57 0.31 8.45
N GLU A 65 7.54 0.36 9.78
CA GLU A 65 7.80 -0.82 10.61
C GLU A 65 6.78 -1.94 10.36
N LYS A 66 5.48 -1.63 10.36
CA LYS A 66 4.43 -2.64 10.13
C LYS A 66 4.41 -3.15 8.70
N ILE A 67 4.43 -2.24 7.73
CA ILE A 67 4.35 -2.58 6.30
C ILE A 67 5.63 -3.29 5.86
N GLY A 68 6.78 -2.75 6.25
CA GLY A 68 8.08 -3.38 5.96
C GLY A 68 8.26 -4.72 6.67
N GLY A 69 7.72 -4.90 7.88
CA GLY A 69 7.66 -6.20 8.54
C GLY A 69 6.86 -7.22 7.74
N ALA A 70 5.65 -6.85 7.31
CA ALA A 70 4.81 -7.73 6.49
C ALA A 70 5.45 -8.10 5.14
N VAL A 71 6.11 -7.14 4.48
CA VAL A 71 6.86 -7.42 3.24
C VAL A 71 8.02 -8.38 3.52
N SER A 72 8.75 -8.17 4.61
CA SER A 72 9.87 -9.03 4.99
C SER A 72 9.42 -10.47 5.24
N GLU A 73 8.26 -10.70 5.86
CA GLU A 73 7.74 -12.06 6.07
C GLU A 73 7.32 -12.75 4.77
N LEU A 74 6.93 -11.99 3.75
CA LEU A 74 6.54 -12.53 2.43
C LEU A 74 7.74 -12.88 1.54
N LEU A 75 8.91 -12.32 1.83
CA LEU A 75 10.14 -12.54 1.07
C LEU A 75 11.06 -13.62 1.69
N LYS A 76 10.66 -14.20 2.83
CA LYS A 76 11.31 -15.38 3.42
C LYS A 76 10.93 -16.63 2.65
#